data_AF-X0PIL8-F1
#
_entry.id   AF-X0PIL8-F1
#
_cell.length_a   1.000
_cell.length_b   1.000
_cell.length_c   1.000
_cell.angle_alpha   90.00
_cell.angle_beta   90.00
_cell.angle_gamma   90.00
#
_symmetry.space_group_name_H-M   'P 1'
#
loop_
_entity.id
_entity.type
_entity.pdbx_description
1 polymer ?
#
loop_
_entity_poly.entity_id
_entity_poly.type
_entity_poly.pdbx_seq_one_letter_code
_entity_poly.pdbx_strand_id
1 'polypeptide(L)'
;MISNALDISDYSDFVYDFSNYPNISDLYLVSDLLITDYSSVFFDYAYLKRPILFYPYDYHLYKEELRGFYLNYERDLPGKIAHNSKELLAEIHHALEHSDMSANQRFMNFYNRFCAINDGLSSLKVVNYVMHQIESGV
;
A
#
# COMPACT_ATOMS: atom_id res chain seq x y z
N MET A 1 2.51 -15.01 4.86
CA MET A 1 1.94 -14.65 3.54
C MET A 1 1.61 -15.96 2.86
N ILE A 2 0.35 -16.18 2.48
CA ILE A 2 -0.04 -17.43 1.82
C ILE A 2 0.48 -17.34 0.38
N SER A 3 1.74 -17.73 0.18
CA SER A 3 2.29 -17.97 -1.16
C SER A 3 1.75 -19.32 -1.64
N ASN A 4 0.45 -19.37 -1.95
CA ASN A 4 -0.04 -20.48 -2.74
C ASN A 4 0.57 -20.30 -4.13
N ALA A 5 1.33 -21.30 -4.58
CA ALA A 5 1.99 -21.28 -5.88
C ALA A 5 0.93 -21.07 -6.96
N LEU A 6 0.79 -19.83 -7.40
CA LEU A 6 -0.04 -19.45 -8.52
C LEU A 6 0.67 -19.95 -9.77
N ASP A 7 0.01 -20.83 -10.53
CA ASP A 7 0.48 -21.16 -11.86
C ASP A 7 0.20 -19.99 -12.79
N ILE A 8 1.26 -19.32 -13.23
CA ILE A 8 1.21 -18.15 -14.11
C ILE A 8 1.82 -18.43 -15.48
N SER A 9 2.04 -19.70 -15.83
CA SER A 9 2.73 -20.09 -17.08
C SER A 9 2.09 -19.47 -18.33
N ASP A 10 0.76 -19.37 -18.35
CA ASP A 10 -0.01 -18.84 -19.48
C ASP A 10 0.09 -17.32 -19.63
N TYR A 11 0.74 -16.64 -18.68
CA TYR A 11 0.85 -15.19 -18.60
C TYR A 11 2.29 -14.68 -18.46
N SER A 12 3.29 -15.50 -18.83
CA SER A 12 4.71 -15.25 -18.53
C SER A 12 5.29 -13.92 -19.03
N ASP A 13 4.68 -13.31 -20.05
CA ASP A 13 5.12 -12.01 -20.59
C ASP A 13 4.41 -10.80 -19.94
N PHE A 14 3.43 -11.06 -19.07
CA PHE A 14 2.54 -10.05 -18.50
C PHE A 14 2.50 -10.09 -16.96
N VAL A 15 2.52 -11.28 -16.36
CA VAL A 15 2.47 -11.47 -14.91
C VAL A 15 3.83 -11.98 -14.43
N TYR A 16 4.38 -11.29 -13.44
CA TYR A 16 5.68 -11.60 -12.84
C TYR A 16 5.51 -11.83 -11.34
N ASP A 17 5.96 -12.97 -10.83
CA ASP A 17 5.93 -13.27 -9.40
C ASP A 17 7.16 -12.69 -8.69
N PHE A 18 6.93 -11.66 -7.87
CA PHE A 18 7.95 -11.03 -7.03
C PHE A 18 7.78 -11.36 -5.54
N SER A 19 7.06 -12.42 -5.18
CA SER A 19 6.81 -12.80 -3.77
C SER A 19 8.08 -13.03 -2.95
N ASN A 20 9.18 -13.42 -3.61
CA ASN A 20 10.50 -13.63 -2.99
C ASN A 20 11.47 -12.47 -3.22
N TYR A 21 11.03 -11.35 -3.80
CA TYR A 21 11.87 -10.19 -4.02
C TYR A 21 12.20 -9.53 -2.66
N PRO A 22 13.47 -9.23 -2.36
CA PRO A 22 13.90 -8.91 -1.00
C PRO A 22 13.44 -7.54 -0.51
N ASN A 23 13.17 -6.59 -1.41
CA ASN A 23 12.83 -5.22 -1.04
C ASN A 23 11.58 -4.73 -1.78
N ILE A 24 10.44 -4.75 -1.10
CA ILE A 24 9.16 -4.29 -1.67
C ILE A 24 9.16 -2.80 -2.02
N SER A 25 10.01 -1.98 -1.38
CA SER A 25 10.10 -0.54 -1.70
C SER A 25 10.58 -0.29 -3.12
N ASP A 26 11.44 -1.15 -3.67
CA ASP A 26 11.87 -1.05 -5.08
C ASP A 26 10.67 -1.27 -6.01
N LEU A 27 9.81 -2.25 -5.68
CA LEU A 27 8.60 -2.57 -6.45
C LEU A 27 7.60 -1.41 -6.40
N TYR A 28 7.46 -0.74 -5.25
CA TYR A 28 6.62 0.45 -5.15
C TYR A 28 7.08 1.57 -6.09
N LEU A 29 8.40 1.84 -6.14
CA LEU A 29 8.96 2.93 -6.95
C LEU A 29 8.69 2.75 -8.46
N VAL A 30 8.68 1.51 -8.94
CA VAL A 30 8.43 1.18 -10.36
C VAL A 30 6.95 0.89 -10.67
N SER A 31 6.07 0.92 -9.69
CA SER A 31 4.63 0.68 -9.87
C SER A 31 3.87 1.99 -10.06
N ASP A 32 2.94 2.03 -11.02
CA ASP A 32 2.04 3.16 -11.23
C ASP A 32 0.78 3.09 -10.35
N LEU A 33 0.38 1.87 -9.95
CA LEU A 33 -0.85 1.58 -9.22
C LEU A 33 -0.62 0.45 -8.21
N LEU A 34 -1.15 0.60 -7.00
CA LEU A 34 -1.22 -0.48 -6.01
C LEU A 34 -2.64 -1.05 -5.95
N ILE A 35 -2.78 -2.37 -6.06
CA ILE A 35 -4.01 -3.09 -5.71
C ILE A 35 -3.71 -3.89 -4.45
N THR A 36 -4.54 -3.73 -3.41
CA THR A 36 -4.36 -4.40 -2.13
C THR A 36 -5.72 -4.68 -1.48
N ASP A 37 -5.73 -5.38 -0.36
CA ASP A 37 -6.92 -5.65 0.46
C ASP A 37 -6.75 -5.02 1.85
N TYR A 38 -6.43 -5.82 2.86
CA TYR A 38 -6.25 -5.43 4.25
C TYR A 38 -4.78 -5.18 4.61
N SER A 39 -3.86 -5.44 3.68
CA SER A 39 -2.43 -5.26 3.92
C SER A 39 -2.07 -3.80 4.20
N SER A 40 -1.23 -3.55 5.21
CA SER A 40 -0.78 -2.20 5.59
C SER A 40 0.13 -1.52 4.56
N VAL A 41 0.50 -2.21 3.47
CA VAL A 41 1.37 -1.69 2.40
C VAL A 41 0.85 -0.41 1.76
N PHE A 42 -0.46 -0.14 1.83
CA PHE A 42 -1.01 1.14 1.33
C PHE A 42 -0.54 2.35 2.13
N PHE A 43 -0.13 2.21 3.40
CA PHE A 43 0.47 3.31 4.16
C PHE A 43 1.82 3.70 3.57
N ASP A 44 2.64 2.71 3.21
CA ASP A 44 3.97 2.92 2.63
C ASP A 44 3.88 3.41 1.18
N TYR A 45 2.97 2.84 0.39
CA TYR A 45 2.80 3.24 -1.00
C TYR A 45 2.23 4.66 -1.14
N ALA A 46 1.44 5.13 -0.15
CA ALA A 46 0.86 6.46 -0.17
C ALA A 46 1.90 7.60 -0.21
N TYR A 47 3.15 7.36 0.20
CA TYR A 47 4.24 8.32 0.06
C TYR A 47 4.47 8.75 -1.40
N LEU A 48 4.19 7.87 -2.36
CA LEU A 48 4.36 8.14 -3.78
C LEU A 48 3.25 9.02 -4.37
N LYS A 49 2.17 9.25 -3.63
CA LYS A 49 0.96 9.96 -4.11
C LYS A 49 0.39 9.40 -5.42
N ARG A 50 0.52 8.08 -5.58
CA ARG A 50 -0.03 7.31 -6.70
C ARG A 50 -1.33 6.60 -6.28
N PRO A 51 -2.21 6.23 -7.23
CA PRO A 51 -3.48 5.63 -6.89
C PRO A 51 -3.33 4.27 -6.18
N ILE A 52 -4.30 3.99 -5.31
CA ILE A 52 -4.42 2.76 -4.54
C ILE A 52 -5.85 2.26 -4.72
N LEU A 53 -6.00 1.00 -5.09
CA LEU A 53 -7.29 0.32 -5.19
C LEU A 53 -7.37 -0.80 -4.15
N PHE A 54 -8.55 -0.91 -3.56
CA PHE A 54 -8.85 -1.93 -2.56
C PHE A 54 -9.76 -2.99 -3.17
N TYR A 55 -9.36 -4.26 -3.12
CA TYR A 55 -10.15 -5.39 -3.61
C TYR A 55 -10.37 -6.46 -2.53
N PRO A 56 -11.20 -6.16 -1.51
CA PRO A 56 -11.49 -7.08 -0.41
C PRO A 56 -12.59 -8.09 -0.81
N TYR A 57 -12.23 -9.10 -1.61
CA TYR A 57 -13.20 -10.07 -2.16
C TYR A 57 -13.95 -10.89 -1.10
N ASP A 58 -13.39 -11.03 0.11
CA ASP A 58 -13.92 -11.77 1.25
C ASP A 58 -14.40 -10.87 2.39
N TYR A 59 -14.65 -9.57 2.11
CA TYR A 59 -15.02 -8.56 3.12
C TYR A 59 -16.13 -8.96 4.08
N HIS A 60 -17.16 -9.66 3.59
CA HIS A 60 -18.27 -10.10 4.43
C HIS A 60 -17.85 -11.15 5.46
N LEU A 61 -16.98 -12.09 5.10
CA LEU A 61 -16.42 -13.06 6.06
C LEU A 61 -15.43 -12.36 6.99
N TYR A 62 -14.55 -11.52 6.42
CA TYR A 62 -13.48 -10.86 7.18
C TYR A 62 -14.00 -9.90 8.25
N LYS A 63 -15.12 -9.20 8.00
CA LYS A 63 -15.75 -8.25 8.93
C LYS A 63 -16.38 -8.94 10.15
N GLU A 64 -16.85 -10.16 10.01
CA GLU A 64 -17.49 -10.93 11.08
C GLU A 64 -16.47 -11.62 11.99
N GLU A 65 -15.31 -12.00 11.45
CA GLU A 65 -14.30 -12.79 12.17
C GLU A 65 -13.26 -11.97 12.95
N LEU A 66 -13.00 -10.71 12.58
CA LEU A 66 -11.95 -9.89 13.20
C LEU A 66 -12.47 -8.73 14.05
N ARG A 67 -11.89 -8.63 15.26
CA ARG A 67 -12.01 -7.46 16.15
C ARG A 67 -11.60 -6.20 15.40
N GLY A 68 -12.59 -5.41 15.01
CA GLY A 68 -12.54 -4.01 14.56
C GLY A 68 -11.21 -3.49 14.00
N PHE A 69 -11.19 -3.17 12.70
CA PHE A 69 -10.13 -2.37 12.10
C PHE A 69 -9.89 -1.08 12.90
N TYR A 70 -8.62 -0.68 13.06
CA TYR A 70 -8.25 0.62 13.63
C TYR A 70 -8.79 1.81 12.82
N LEU A 71 -9.03 1.58 11.51
CA LEU A 71 -9.61 2.53 10.58
C LEU A 71 -10.97 2.04 10.13
N ASN A 72 -11.90 2.96 9.90
CA ASN A 72 -13.13 2.63 9.21
C ASN A 72 -12.78 2.34 7.73
N TYR A 73 -12.78 1.07 7.35
CA TYR A 73 -12.34 0.62 6.03
C TYR A 73 -13.06 1.34 4.87
N GLU A 74 -14.36 1.58 4.99
CA GLU A 74 -15.14 2.25 3.94
C GLU A 74 -14.83 3.76 3.85
N ARG A 75 -14.51 4.40 4.97
CA ARG A 75 -14.40 5.86 5.07
C ARG A 75 -12.98 6.39 5.06
N ASP A 76 -12.05 5.69 5.70
CA ASP A 76 -10.73 6.22 6.05
C ASP A 76 -9.63 5.87 5.05
N LEU A 77 -9.85 4.88 4.17
CA LEU A 77 -8.85 4.47 3.18
C LEU A 77 -8.62 5.54 2.10
N PRO A 78 -7.41 5.65 1.52
CA PRO A 78 -7.07 6.68 0.53
C PRO A 78 -7.60 6.39 -0.89
N GLY A 79 -8.20 5.22 -1.10
CA GLY A 79 -8.47 4.65 -2.42
C GLY A 79 -9.91 4.19 -2.63
N LYS A 80 -10.21 3.79 -3.86
CA LYS A 80 -11.50 3.20 -4.24
C LYS A 80 -11.54 1.73 -3.79
N ILE A 81 -12.73 1.27 -3.39
CA ILE A 81 -12.99 -0.12 -3.04
C ILE A 81 -13.78 -0.72 -4.18
N ALA A 82 -13.21 -1.73 -4.85
CA ALA A 82 -13.91 -2.52 -5.85
C ALA A 82 -14.48 -3.77 -5.19
N HIS A 83 -15.76 -4.06 -5.43
CA HIS A 83 -16.44 -5.21 -4.82
C HIS A 83 -16.49 -6.43 -5.74
N ASN A 84 -16.11 -6.25 -7.01
CA ASN A 84 -16.04 -7.32 -8.00
C ASN A 84 -15.00 -7.01 -9.08
N SER A 85 -14.66 -8.00 -9.89
CA SER A 85 -13.64 -7.90 -10.93
C SER A 85 -13.98 -6.87 -12.02
N LYS A 86 -15.26 -6.69 -12.35
CA LYS A 86 -15.69 -5.70 -13.35
C LYS A 86 -15.45 -4.27 -12.86
N GLU A 87 -15.79 -3.99 -11.61
CA GLU A 87 -15.48 -2.72 -10.96
C GLU A 87 -13.98 -2.51 -10.87
N LEU A 88 -13.22 -3.53 -10.45
CA LEU A 88 -11.76 -3.43 -10.36
C LEU A 88 -11.13 -3.04 -11.70
N LEU A 89 -11.53 -3.68 -12.80
CA LEU A 89 -11.02 -3.35 -14.13
C LEU A 89 -11.36 -1.90 -14.54
N ALA A 90 -12.58 -1.44 -14.29
CA ALA A 90 -12.98 -0.07 -14.59
C ALA A 90 -12.17 0.96 -13.77
N GLU A 91 -11.95 0.68 -12.49
CA GLU A 91 -11.18 1.55 -11.60
C GLU A 91 -9.68 1.53 -11.94
N ILE A 92 -9.12 0.40 -12.42
CA ILE A 92 -7.74 0.35 -12.94
C ILE A 92 -7.58 1.32 -14.11
N HIS A 93 -8.47 1.28 -15.10
CA HIS A 93 -8.41 2.19 -16.25
C HIS A 93 -8.48 3.65 -15.81
N HIS A 94 -9.45 3.99 -14.95
CA HIS A 94 -9.61 5.35 -14.45
C HIS A 94 -8.37 5.82 -13.64
N ALA A 95 -7.80 4.95 -12.80
CA ALA A 95 -6.63 5.26 -11.99
C ALA A 95 -5.38 5.53 -12.83
N LEU A 96 -5.17 4.78 -13.91
CA LEU A 96 -4.02 4.97 -14.80
C LEU A 96 -4.12 6.28 -15.61
N GLU A 97 -5.33 6.76 -15.89
CA GLU A 97 -5.55 8.09 -16.49
C GLU A 97 -5.33 9.25 -15.49
N HIS A 98 -5.39 8.95 -14.18
CA HIS A 98 -5.30 9.94 -13.09
C HIS A 98 -4.25 9.53 -12.06
N SER A 99 -3.01 9.35 -12.51
CA SER A 99 -1.92 8.75 -11.73
C SER A 99 -1.33 9.64 -10.61
N ASP A 100 -1.67 10.94 -10.57
CA ASP A 100 -1.27 11.84 -9.48
C ASP A 100 -2.44 12.13 -8.55
N MET A 101 -2.32 11.64 -7.31
CA MET A 101 -3.34 11.79 -6.27
C MET A 101 -3.21 13.09 -5.47
N SER A 102 -2.25 13.97 -5.81
CA SER A 102 -2.00 15.22 -5.08
C SER A 102 -3.22 16.18 -5.09
N ALA A 103 -4.08 16.10 -6.11
CA ALA A 103 -5.32 16.87 -6.18
C ALA A 103 -6.52 16.17 -5.52
N ASN A 104 -6.39 14.90 -5.11
CA ASN A 104 -7.47 14.14 -4.52
C ASN A 104 -7.58 14.42 -3.02
N GLN A 105 -8.66 15.08 -2.60
CA GLN A 105 -8.84 15.49 -1.20
C GLN A 105 -8.87 14.30 -0.23
N ARG A 106 -9.52 13.19 -0.59
CA ARG A 106 -9.60 12.00 0.26
C ARG A 106 -8.21 11.40 0.47
N PHE A 107 -7.45 11.26 -0.61
CA PHE A 107 -6.07 10.78 -0.56
C PHE A 107 -5.18 11.71 0.26
N MET A 108 -5.25 13.02 0.03
CA MET A 108 -4.41 13.98 0.74
C MET A 108 -4.76 14.10 2.23
N ASN A 109 -6.03 13.90 2.61
CA ASN A 109 -6.42 13.78 4.03
C ASN A 109 -5.74 12.58 4.69
N PHE A 110 -5.70 11.44 4.02
CA PHE A 110 -4.99 10.25 4.49
C PHE A 110 -3.48 10.51 4.56
N TYR A 111 -2.88 11.05 3.50
CA TYR A 111 -1.46 11.38 3.43
C TYR A 111 -1.04 12.31 4.58
N ASN A 112 -1.81 13.38 4.83
CA ASN A 112 -1.50 14.33 5.89
C ASN A 112 -1.63 13.70 7.28
N ARG A 113 -2.54 12.74 7.47
CA ARG A 113 -2.74 12.04 8.74
C ARG A 113 -1.64 11.01 9.03
N PHE A 114 -1.14 10.31 8.01
CA PHE A 114 -0.30 9.13 8.22
C PHE A 114 1.11 9.22 7.63
N CYS A 115 1.31 9.99 6.56
CA CYS A 115 2.57 10.05 5.84
C CYS A 115 3.37 11.32 6.17
N ALA A 116 2.73 12.43 6.56
CA ALA A 116 3.40 13.72 6.75
C ALA A 116 4.47 13.76 7.86
N ILE A 117 4.63 12.70 8.66
CA ILE A 117 5.60 12.61 9.75
C ILE A 117 7.01 12.25 9.23
N ASN A 118 7.11 11.56 8.09
CA ASN A 118 8.38 11.08 7.58
C ASN A 118 9.09 12.14 6.72
N ASP A 119 10.30 12.52 7.14
CA ASP A 119 11.17 13.46 6.45
C ASP A 119 12.26 12.77 5.61
N GLY A 120 12.21 11.44 5.48
CA GLY A 120 13.20 10.64 4.78
C GLY A 120 14.50 10.44 5.56
N LEU A 121 14.57 10.89 6.82
CA LEU A 121 15.78 10.83 7.65
C LEU A 121 15.68 9.81 8.79
N SER A 122 14.66 8.94 8.80
CA SER A 122 14.43 7.98 9.88
C SER A 122 15.66 7.12 10.20
N SER A 123 16.31 6.53 9.19
CA SER A 123 17.52 5.72 9.38
C SER A 123 18.67 6.56 9.95
N LEU A 124 18.88 7.77 9.45
CA LEU A 124 19.93 8.67 9.95
C LEU A 124 19.70 9.07 11.41
N LYS A 125 18.46 9.39 11.78
CA LYS A 125 18.08 9.73 13.16
C LYS A 125 18.36 8.57 14.12
N VAL A 126 18.04 7.34 13.72
CA VAL A 126 18.30 6.14 14.54
C VAL A 126 19.80 5.89 14.66
N VAL A 127 20.57 5.97 13.57
CA VAL A 127 22.03 5.81 13.61
C VAL A 127 22.66 6.85 14.54
N ASN A 128 22.29 8.12 14.40
CA ASN A 128 22.82 9.19 15.25
C ASN A 128 22.47 8.95 16.72
N TYR A 129 21.24 8.50 17.02
CA TYR A 129 20.84 8.16 18.39
C TYR A 129 21.69 7.02 18.98
N VAL A 130 21.87 5.92 18.24
CA VAL A 130 22.67 4.78 18.70
C VAL A 130 24.12 5.16 18.90
N MET A 131 24.73 5.89 17.95
CA MET A 131 26.11 6.36 18.07
C MET A 131 26.28 7.27 19.30
N HIS A 132 25.33 8.16 19.55
CA HIS A 132 25.35 9.02 20.73
C HIS A 132 25.30 8.23 22.06
N GLN A 133 24.52 7.15 22.14
CA GLN A 133 24.48 6.28 23.33
C GLN A 133 25.85 5.60 23.55
N ILE A 134 26.43 5.04 22.48
CA ILE A 134 27.76 4.38 22.52
C ILE A 134 28.84 5.35 22.99
N GLU A 135 28.87 6.58 22.47
CA GLU A 135 29.87 7.60 22.81
C GLU A 135 29.68 8.16 24.23
N SER A 136 28.44 8.21 24.71
CA SER A 136 28.10 8.73 26.05
C SER A 136 28.30 7.70 27.17
N GLY A 137 28.61 6.43 26.83
CA GLY A 137 28.87 5.37 27.81
C GLY A 137 27.65 4.94 28.62
N VAL A 138 26.44 5.13 28.09
CA VAL A 138 25.17 4.64 28.64
C VAL A 138 24.70 3.43 27.84
#